data_AF-A0A832CXS6-F1
#
_entry.id   AF-A0A832CXS6-F1
#
_cell.length_a   1.000
_cell.length_b   1.000
_cell.length_c   1.000
_cell.angle_alpha   90.00
_cell.angle_beta   90.00
_cell.angle_gamma   90.00
#
_symmetry.space_group_name_H-M   'P 1'
#
loop_
_entity.id
_entity.type
_entity.pdbx_description
1 polymer ?
#
loop_
_entity_poly.entity_id
_entity_poly.type
_entity_poly.pdbx_seq_one_letter_code
_entity_poly.pdbx_strand_id
1 'polypeptide(L)'
;MSKPLFPVDYRIGYFYHAWKGLTERFWLGTGLNTFRYLSAKNERTPETYSDYAHDHFLQIFAETRVLGGLLFLSLIIFSIYKSVKISSYQEDYGFFLALLGSAVNNIVDYDWQLISLFLYFWVILALIQPKFHIRNKVDLNMGINLTKFLH
;
A
#
# COMPACT_ATOMS: atom_id res chain seq x y z
N MET A 1 -36.54 20.37 14.72
CA MET A 1 -35.91 19.11 15.17
C MET A 1 -34.45 19.44 15.50
N SER A 2 -34.08 19.45 16.78
CA SER A 2 -32.70 19.67 17.21
C SER A 2 -31.82 18.53 16.72
N LYS A 3 -30.73 18.85 16.02
CA LYS A 3 -29.70 17.86 15.67
C LYS A 3 -29.13 17.25 16.96
N PRO A 4 -28.87 15.94 17.03
CA PRO A 4 -28.25 15.34 18.20
C PRO A 4 -26.89 15.99 18.49
N LEU A 5 -26.61 16.23 19.77
CA LEU A 5 -25.39 16.89 20.28
C LEU A 5 -24.12 16.02 20.19
N PHE A 6 -24.25 14.78 19.71
CA PHE A 6 -23.15 13.85 19.51
C PHE A 6 -23.02 13.58 18.01
N PRO A 7 -21.83 13.75 17.40
CA PRO A 7 -21.64 13.40 16.01
C PRO A 7 -21.82 11.88 15.88
N VAL A 8 -22.85 11.45 15.18
CA VAL A 8 -22.87 10.11 14.60
C VAL A 8 -21.63 10.05 13.71
N ASP A 9 -20.75 9.07 13.92
CA ASP A 9 -19.53 8.97 13.14
C ASP A 9 -19.89 8.73 11.66
N TYR A 10 -19.77 9.80 10.85
CA TYR A 10 -20.09 9.79 9.42
C TYR A 10 -19.26 8.77 8.64
N ARG A 11 -18.16 8.26 9.21
CA ARG A 11 -17.34 7.17 8.66
C ARG A 11 -18.13 5.91 8.36
N ILE A 12 -19.14 5.60 9.18
CA ILE A 12 -20.03 4.45 8.93
C ILE A 12 -20.77 4.63 7.59
N GLY A 13 -21.17 5.86 7.27
CA GLY A 13 -21.77 6.19 5.98
C GLY A 13 -20.80 5.98 4.82
N TYR A 14 -19.54 6.39 4.97
CA TYR A 14 -18.51 6.23 3.94
C TYR A 14 -18.17 4.75 3.70
N PHE A 15 -18.07 3.95 4.76
CA PHE A 15 -17.89 2.50 4.67
C PHE A 15 -19.07 1.84 3.98
N TYR A 16 -20.29 2.28 4.28
CA TYR A 16 -21.48 1.83 3.59
C TYR A 16 -21.44 2.16 2.09
N HIS A 17 -20.99 3.36 1.71
CA HIS A 17 -20.84 3.75 0.31
C HIS A 17 -19.80 2.89 -0.42
N ALA A 18 -18.68 2.59 0.23
CA ALA A 18 -17.61 1.76 -0.32
C ALA A 18 -18.05 0.30 -0.50
N TRP A 19 -18.73 -0.25 0.50
CA TRP A 19 -19.29 -1.60 0.47
C TRP A 19 -20.35 -1.74 -0.62
N LYS A 20 -21.29 -0.79 -0.69
CA LYS A 20 -22.30 -0.76 -1.74
C LYS A 20 -21.64 -0.61 -3.10
N GLY A 21 -20.59 0.22 -3.18
CA GLY A 21 -19.67 0.27 -4.30
C GLY A 21 -19.29 -1.13 -4.72
N LEU A 22 -18.48 -1.84 -3.94
CA LEU A 22 -17.97 -3.20 -4.20
C LEU A 22 -19.03 -4.20 -4.71
N THR A 23 -20.25 -4.16 -4.17
CA THR A 23 -21.33 -5.10 -4.54
C THR A 23 -22.03 -4.82 -5.88
N GLU A 24 -21.97 -3.59 -6.43
CA GLU A 24 -22.66 -3.25 -7.68
C GLU A 24 -22.07 -3.88 -8.96
N ARG A 25 -20.77 -4.22 -8.95
CA ARG A 25 -20.01 -4.82 -10.06
C ARG A 25 -18.93 -5.72 -9.46
N PHE A 26 -18.87 -6.98 -9.88
CA PHE A 26 -18.00 -7.94 -9.21
C PHE A 26 -16.53 -7.87 -9.69
N TRP A 27 -16.31 -7.85 -11.01
CA TRP A 27 -14.98 -8.07 -11.59
C TRP A 27 -14.15 -6.80 -11.79
N LEU A 28 -14.67 -5.84 -12.56
CA LEU A 28 -13.96 -4.62 -12.95
C LEU A 28 -14.68 -3.38 -12.44
N GLY A 29 -13.88 -2.42 -12.00
CA GLY A 29 -14.36 -1.24 -11.33
C GLY A 29 -14.48 -0.01 -12.20
N THR A 30 -14.74 1.11 -11.54
CA THR A 30 -14.90 2.42 -12.16
C THR A 30 -13.57 3.15 -12.35
N GLY A 31 -12.49 2.64 -11.75
CA GLY A 31 -11.14 3.20 -11.82
C GLY A 31 -10.75 3.93 -10.54
N LEU A 32 -9.44 4.18 -10.37
CA LEU A 32 -8.91 4.85 -9.18
C LEU A 32 -9.46 6.28 -9.05
N ASN A 33 -9.61 6.75 -7.82
CA ASN A 33 -10.09 8.09 -7.46
C ASN A 33 -11.54 8.38 -7.94
N THR A 34 -12.36 7.33 -8.06
CA THR A 34 -13.78 7.45 -8.42
C THR A 34 -14.74 7.30 -7.24
N PHE A 35 -14.21 7.10 -6.03
CA PHE A 35 -15.02 6.96 -4.82
C PHE A 35 -15.98 8.13 -4.59
N ARG A 36 -15.56 9.38 -4.86
CA ARG A 36 -16.43 10.57 -4.76
C ARG A 36 -17.77 10.41 -5.50
N TYR A 37 -17.77 9.77 -6.66
CA TYR A 37 -18.99 9.55 -7.46
C TYR A 37 -19.86 8.45 -6.85
N LEU A 38 -19.24 7.40 -6.31
CA LEU A 38 -19.91 6.36 -5.53
C LEU A 38 -20.54 6.94 -4.26
N SER A 39 -19.83 7.86 -3.60
CA SER A 39 -20.28 8.53 -2.39
C SER A 39 -21.48 9.43 -2.68
N ALA A 40 -21.38 10.30 -3.70
CA ALA A 40 -22.50 11.15 -4.15
C ALA A 40 -23.72 10.33 -4.57
N LYS A 41 -23.53 9.23 -5.31
CA LYS A 41 -24.64 8.36 -5.75
C LYS A 41 -25.38 7.71 -4.57
N ASN A 42 -24.67 7.41 -3.48
CA ASN A 42 -25.18 6.64 -2.35
C ASN A 42 -25.55 7.50 -1.14
N GLU A 43 -25.32 8.82 -1.22
CA GLU A 43 -25.64 9.77 -0.18
C GLU A 43 -27.15 9.74 0.13
N ARG A 44 -27.47 9.45 1.39
CA ARG A 44 -28.87 9.43 1.89
C ARG A 44 -29.19 10.63 2.78
N THR A 45 -28.17 11.30 3.30
CA THR A 45 -28.28 12.44 4.20
C THR A 45 -27.22 13.48 3.85
N PRO A 46 -27.50 14.80 3.96
CA PRO A 46 -26.63 15.89 3.47
C PRO A 46 -25.21 16.02 4.08
N GLU A 47 -24.76 15.03 4.83
CA GLU A 47 -23.49 15.05 5.58
C GLU A 47 -22.75 13.70 5.47
N THR A 48 -23.23 12.77 4.63
CA THR A 48 -22.58 11.45 4.42
C THR A 48 -21.78 11.38 3.12
N TYR A 49 -21.70 12.49 2.38
CA TYR A 49 -20.75 12.61 1.28
C TYR A 49 -19.31 12.73 1.78
N SER A 50 -18.41 12.04 1.10
CA SER A 50 -16.95 12.20 1.25
C SER A 50 -16.24 11.78 -0.03
N ASP A 51 -15.13 12.43 -0.32
CA ASP A 51 -14.22 12.07 -1.41
C ASP A 51 -13.48 10.75 -1.14
N TYR A 52 -13.41 10.31 0.12
CA TYR A 52 -12.67 9.11 0.55
C TYR A 52 -13.48 8.23 1.50
N ALA A 53 -13.22 6.93 1.46
CA ALA A 53 -13.91 5.97 2.33
C ALA A 53 -13.42 6.00 3.78
N HIS A 54 -12.25 6.61 4.04
CA HIS A 54 -11.51 6.52 5.31
C HIS A 54 -11.08 5.08 5.69
N ASP A 55 -11.02 4.20 4.70
CA ASP A 55 -10.35 2.91 4.73
C ASP A 55 -9.77 2.76 3.31
N HIS A 56 -8.45 2.84 3.20
CA HIS A 56 -7.79 2.85 1.90
C HIS A 56 -8.02 1.54 1.16
N PHE A 57 -7.95 0.40 1.85
CA PHE A 57 -8.15 -0.90 1.23
C PHE A 57 -9.58 -1.05 0.73
N LEU A 58 -10.55 -0.73 1.58
CA LEU A 58 -11.96 -0.78 1.20
C LEU A 58 -12.27 0.18 0.04
N GLN A 59 -11.64 1.35 -0.01
CA GLN A 59 -11.76 2.27 -1.15
C GLN A 59 -11.21 1.65 -2.44
N ILE A 60 -10.01 1.04 -2.40
CA ILE A 60 -9.44 0.36 -3.57
C ILE A 60 -10.37 -0.77 -4.04
N PHE A 61 -10.96 -1.55 -3.12
CA PHE A 61 -11.98 -2.54 -3.45
C PHE A 61 -13.24 -1.89 -4.04
N ALA A 62 -13.72 -0.76 -3.52
CA ALA A 62 -14.88 -0.08 -4.07
C ALA A 62 -14.64 0.42 -5.51
N GLU A 63 -13.45 0.94 -5.79
CA GLU A 63 -13.04 1.57 -7.05
C GLU A 63 -12.59 0.59 -8.13
N THR A 64 -11.91 -0.50 -7.74
CA THR A 64 -11.29 -1.47 -8.66
C THR A 64 -11.89 -2.89 -8.58
N ARG A 65 -12.77 -3.10 -7.60
CA ARG A 65 -13.46 -4.36 -7.25
C ARG A 65 -12.50 -5.48 -6.87
N VAL A 66 -12.98 -6.71 -6.94
CA VAL A 66 -12.27 -7.90 -6.46
C VAL A 66 -10.93 -8.06 -7.17
N LEU A 67 -10.86 -7.89 -8.49
CA LEU A 67 -9.62 -8.10 -9.23
C LEU A 67 -8.54 -7.09 -8.85
N GLY A 68 -8.85 -5.78 -8.90
CA GLY A 68 -7.88 -4.75 -8.55
C GLY A 68 -7.55 -4.73 -7.05
N GLY A 69 -8.55 -4.93 -6.19
CA GLY A 69 -8.38 -4.99 -4.75
C GLY A 69 -7.50 -6.16 -4.31
N LEU A 70 -7.71 -7.36 -4.87
CA LEU A 70 -6.85 -8.51 -4.59
C LEU A 70 -5.44 -8.33 -5.13
N LEU A 71 -5.26 -7.75 -6.32
CA LEU A 71 -3.93 -7.46 -6.85
C LEU A 71 -3.18 -6.46 -5.97
N PHE A 72 -3.84 -5.38 -5.56
CA PHE A 72 -3.27 -4.39 -4.67
C PHE A 72 -2.92 -4.98 -3.30
N LEU A 73 -3.86 -5.72 -2.69
CA LEU A 73 -3.63 -6.36 -1.40
C LEU A 73 -2.47 -7.38 -1.49
N SER A 74 -2.42 -8.16 -2.58
CA SER A 74 -1.32 -9.10 -2.83
C SER A 74 0.02 -8.38 -2.95
N LEU A 75 0.06 -7.24 -3.65
CA LEU A 75 1.26 -6.42 -3.78
C LEU A 75 1.77 -5.96 -2.41
N ILE A 76 0.89 -5.43 -1.55
CA ILE A 76 1.25 -4.95 -0.21
C ILE A 76 1.72 -6.12 0.68
N ILE A 77 0.94 -7.20 0.76
CA ILE A 77 1.27 -8.38 1.58
C ILE A 77 2.59 -8.99 1.13
N PHE A 78 2.78 -9.18 -0.19
CA PHE A 78 4.01 -9.79 -0.72
C PHE A 78 5.23 -8.91 -0.49
N SER A 79 5.09 -7.59 -0.65
CA SER A 79 6.16 -6.62 -0.37
C SER A 79 6.62 -6.69 1.08
N ILE A 80 5.68 -6.64 2.02
CA ILE A 80 5.94 -6.74 3.45
C ILE A 80 6.53 -8.12 3.80
N TYR A 81 5.94 -9.21 3.29
CA TYR A 81 6.43 -10.57 3.52
C TYR A 81 7.87 -10.78 3.03
N LYS A 82 8.19 -10.28 1.84
CA LYS A 82 9.55 -10.34 1.29
C LYS A 82 10.54 -9.58 2.18
N SER A 83 10.15 -8.43 2.71
CA SER A 83 11.01 -7.66 3.61
C SER A 83 11.40 -8.42 4.88
N VAL A 84 10.47 -9.18 5.47
CA VAL A 84 10.75 -10.01 6.67
C VAL A 84 11.77 -11.10 6.37
N LYS A 85 11.67 -11.74 5.20
CA LYS A 85 12.58 -12.84 4.81
C LYS A 85 14.00 -12.39 4.53
N ILE A 86 14.17 -11.10 4.26
CA ILE A 86 15.39 -10.49 3.74
C ILE A 86 16.14 -9.77 4.86
N SER A 87 15.40 -9.19 5.80
CA SER A 87 15.90 -8.54 6.99
C SER A 87 16.91 -9.42 7.72
N SER A 88 18.13 -8.91 7.85
CA SER A 88 19.24 -9.59 8.55
C SER A 88 19.78 -8.77 9.71
N TYR A 89 19.41 -7.49 9.80
CA TYR A 89 19.90 -6.56 10.81
C TYR A 89 18.80 -6.17 11.79
N GLN A 90 19.20 -5.81 13.02
CA GLN A 90 18.25 -5.39 14.05
C GLN A 90 17.49 -4.10 13.67
N GLU A 91 18.14 -3.20 12.92
CA GLU A 91 17.56 -1.94 12.41
C GLU A 91 16.44 -2.18 11.39
N ASP A 92 16.52 -3.26 10.61
CA ASP A 92 15.52 -3.63 9.60
C ASP A 92 14.16 -3.95 10.25
N TYR A 93 14.14 -4.40 11.52
CA TYR A 93 12.89 -4.64 12.26
C TYR A 93 12.14 -3.34 12.55
N GLY A 94 12.84 -2.24 12.83
CA GLY A 94 12.20 -0.94 13.06
C GLY A 94 11.50 -0.44 11.81
N PHE A 95 12.17 -0.52 10.65
CA PHE A 95 11.57 -0.19 9.36
C PHE A 95 10.42 -1.11 8.99
N PHE A 96 10.54 -2.42 9.26
CA PHE A 96 9.45 -3.38 9.06
C PHE A 96 8.21 -3.02 9.89
N LEU A 97 8.38 -2.72 11.18
CA LEU A 97 7.28 -2.28 12.05
C LEU A 97 6.67 -0.97 11.57
N ALA A 98 7.47 -0.05 11.03
CA ALA A 98 6.97 1.18 10.43
C ALA A 98 6.11 0.91 9.17
N LEU A 99 6.52 -0.02 8.29
CA LEU A 99 5.73 -0.42 7.13
C LEU A 99 4.41 -1.09 7.53
N LEU A 100 4.46 -2.00 8.51
CA LEU A 100 3.27 -2.62 9.08
C LEU A 100 2.35 -1.58 9.71
N GLY A 101 2.89 -0.68 10.53
CA GLY A 101 2.13 0.39 11.17
C GLY A 101 1.46 1.30 10.14
N SER A 102 2.17 1.68 9.08
CA SER A 102 1.61 2.46 7.97
C SER A 102 0.47 1.73 7.26
N ALA A 103 0.63 0.42 6.99
CA ALA A 103 -0.41 -0.39 6.36
C ALA A 103 -1.64 -0.53 7.28
N VAL A 104 -1.45 -0.81 8.56
CA VAL A 104 -2.55 -0.93 9.54
C VAL A 104 -3.27 0.40 9.74
N ASN A 105 -2.55 1.52 9.77
CA ASN A 105 -3.17 2.85 9.88
C ASN A 105 -4.16 3.11 8.74
N ASN A 106 -3.83 2.63 7.53
CA ASN A 106 -4.66 2.80 6.33
C ASN A 106 -5.92 1.90 6.29
N ILE A 107 -6.16 1.11 7.33
CA ILE A 107 -7.46 0.46 7.56
C ILE A 107 -8.46 1.43 8.19
N VAL A 108 -7.98 2.39 8.98
CA VAL A 108 -8.81 3.35 9.74
C VAL A 108 -8.73 4.76 9.16
N ASP A 109 -7.73 5.01 8.31
CA ASP A 109 -7.54 6.27 7.61
C ASP A 109 -7.19 6.07 6.13
N TYR A 110 -7.04 7.17 5.41
CA TYR A 110 -6.80 7.19 3.96
C TYR A 110 -5.48 7.85 3.57
N ASP A 111 -4.49 7.88 4.47
CA ASP A 111 -3.18 8.51 4.26
C ASP A 111 -2.52 8.13 2.93
N TRP A 112 -2.64 6.88 2.47
CA TRP A 112 -2.08 6.42 1.21
C TRP A 112 -2.79 6.98 -0.04
N GLN A 113 -3.92 7.68 0.11
CA GLN A 113 -4.46 8.53 -0.97
C GLN A 113 -3.58 9.77 -1.20
N LEU A 114 -2.85 10.22 -0.18
CA LEU A 114 -1.78 11.19 -0.34
C LEU A 114 -0.57 10.46 -0.94
N ILE A 115 -0.35 10.65 -2.24
CA ILE A 115 0.71 9.97 -2.99
C ILE A 115 2.09 10.12 -2.33
N SER A 116 2.38 11.27 -1.70
CA SER A 116 3.63 11.50 -0.97
C SER A 116 3.81 10.53 0.19
N LEU A 117 2.74 10.25 0.96
CA LEU A 117 2.79 9.29 2.07
C LEU A 117 2.91 7.86 1.57
N PHE A 118 2.22 7.52 0.48
CA PHE A 118 2.36 6.22 -0.15
C PHE A 118 3.76 6.01 -0.73
N LEU A 119 4.41 7.05 -1.26
CA LEU A 119 5.80 6.97 -1.72
C LEU A 119 6.79 6.72 -0.58
N TYR A 120 6.56 7.27 0.62
CA TYR A 120 7.41 6.96 1.78
C TYR A 120 7.37 5.47 2.13
N PHE A 121 6.20 4.82 2.04
CA PHE A 121 6.10 3.37 2.21
C PHE A 121 7.03 2.63 1.24
N TRP A 122 7.01 2.99 -0.05
CA TRP A 122 7.86 2.36 -1.06
C TRP A 122 9.35 2.64 -0.88
N VAL A 123 9.73 3.87 -0.48
CA VAL A 123 11.12 4.22 -0.20
C VAL A 123 11.67 3.43 0.97
N ILE A 124 10.93 3.35 2.08
CA ILE A 124 11.34 2.56 3.25
C ILE A 124 11.47 1.08 2.89
N LEU A 125 10.51 0.54 2.13
CA LEU A 125 10.56 -0.83 1.63
C LEU A 125 11.80 -1.09 0.76
N ALA A 126 12.22 -0.12 -0.05
CA ALA A 126 13.41 -0.24 -0.89
C ALA A 126 14.71 -0.20 -0.04
N LEU A 127 14.74 0.60 1.03
CA LEU A 127 15.92 0.74 1.89
C LEU A 127 16.28 -0.53 2.66
N ILE A 128 15.27 -1.35 2.99
CA ILE A 128 15.46 -2.63 3.68
C ILE A 128 15.75 -3.81 2.75
N GLN A 129 15.77 -3.59 1.43
CA GLN A 129 16.22 -4.64 0.50
C GLN A 129 17.74 -4.81 0.61
N PRO A 130 18.29 -6.01 0.34
CA PRO A 130 19.72 -6.20 0.33
C PRO A 130 20.28 -5.28 -0.74
N LYS A 131 21.24 -4.47 -0.36
CA LYS A 131 22.02 -3.73 -1.34
C LYS A 131 22.69 -4.78 -2.22
N PHE A 132 22.32 -4.85 -3.49
CA PHE A 132 23.08 -5.61 -4.47
C PHE A 132 24.50 -5.05 -4.42
N HIS A 133 25.41 -5.75 -3.75
CA HIS A 133 26.82 -5.53 -3.94
C HIS A 133 27.07 -5.91 -5.39
N ILE A 134 27.20 -4.93 -6.27
CA ILE A 134 27.86 -5.12 -7.55
C ILE A 134 29.32 -5.40 -7.19
N ARG A 135 29.59 -6.63 -6.74
CA ARG A 135 30.93 -7.15 -6.64
C ARG A 135 31.31 -7.43 -8.09
N ASN A 136 31.68 -6.37 -8.80
CA ASN A 136 32.48 -6.51 -9.99
C ASN A 136 33.67 -7.35 -9.55
N LYS A 137 33.63 -8.62 -9.94
CA LYS A 137 34.81 -9.34 -10.39
C LYS A 137 35.43 -8.46 -11.47
N VAL A 138 36.09 -7.36 -11.07
CA VAL A 138 37.27 -6.94 -11.78
C VAL A 138 38.20 -8.10 -11.53
N ASP A 139 38.37 -8.85 -12.60
CA ASP A 139 39.28 -9.96 -12.77
C ASP A 139 40.69 -9.56 -12.32
N LEU A 140 40.92 -9.54 -11.00
CA LEU A 140 42.21 -9.73 -10.38
C LEU A 140 42.67 -11.21 -10.51
N ASN A 141 42.08 -11.93 -11.47
CA ASN A 141 42.80 -12.91 -12.29
C ASN A 141 43.91 -12.26 -13.16
N MET A 142 44.60 -11.22 -12.67
CA MET A 142 46.05 -11.09 -12.90
C MET A 142 46.78 -12.19 -12.11
N GLY A 143 46.33 -13.44 -12.28
CA GLY A 143 47.13 -14.63 -12.04
C GLY A 143 47.99 -14.87 -13.26
N ILE A 144 48.83 -13.90 -13.64
CA ILE A 144 49.93 -14.17 -14.55
C ILE A 144 50.93 -14.98 -13.73
N ASN A 145 50.83 -16.30 -13.88
CA ASN A 145 51.77 -17.25 -13.31
C ASN A 145 53.08 -17.12 -14.11
N LEU A 146 53.97 -16.23 -13.68
CA LEU A 146 55.27 -15.92 -14.32
C LEU A 146 56.28 -17.08 -14.28
N THR A 147 55.91 -18.27 -13.81
CA THR A 147 56.81 -19.43 -13.69
C THR A 147 56.85 -20.36 -14.90
N LYS A 148 56.04 -20.11 -15.94
CA LYS A 148 55.95 -21.00 -17.13
C LYS A 148 56.71 -20.52 -18.38
N PHE A 149 57.53 -19.48 -18.32
CA PHE A 149 58.25 -18.94 -19.48
C PHE A 149 59.78 -19.05 -19.42
N LEU A 150 60.36 -19.84 -18.50
CA LEU A 150 61.82 -19.98 -18.35
C LEU A 150 62.31 -21.44 -18.30
N HIS A 151 61.87 -22.29 -19.22
CA HIS A 151 62.59 -23.54 -19.56
C HIS A 151 62.53 -23.82 -21.05
#